data_AF-A0A4R1YZK5-F1
#
_entry.id   AF-A0A4R1YZK5-F1
#
_cell.length_a   1.000
_cell.length_b   1.000
_cell.length_c   1.000
_cell.angle_alpha   90.00
_cell.angle_beta   90.00
_cell.angle_gamma   90.00
#
_symmetry.space_group_name_H-M   'P 1'
#
loop_
_entity.id
_entity.type
_entity.pdbx_description
1 polymer ?
#
loop_
_entity_poly.entity_id
_entity_poly.type
_entity_poly.pdbx_seq_one_letter_code
_entity_poly.pdbx_strand_id
1 'polypeptide(L)'
;MSDITEFERRITAALERIGLGLGGLERVDPDRPDPAEVEALREALESERSANAQLNERVKAIRERQETQVARLDRRAHEMTERAESLEAEVERLRAVNARLRETSAALRAANAEGLGDPAAIDAAMAAELASLEVLRAGDRAELEAIIADLRPLAEGGASHA
;
A
#
# COMPACT_ATOMS: atom_id res chain seq x y z
N MET A 1 -50.97 -80.42 -20.94
CA MET A 1 -49.54 -80.39 -20.54
C MET A 1 -48.65 -79.83 -21.65
N SER A 2 -48.92 -80.12 -22.94
CA SER A 2 -48.15 -79.56 -24.07
C SER A 2 -48.26 -78.03 -24.21
N ASP A 3 -49.43 -77.44 -23.93
CA ASP A 3 -49.63 -75.99 -24.11
C ASP A 3 -48.77 -75.16 -23.13
N ILE A 4 -48.61 -75.64 -21.88
CA ILE A 4 -47.78 -74.97 -20.87
C ILE A 4 -46.31 -74.96 -21.30
N THR A 5 -45.80 -76.08 -21.83
CA THR A 5 -44.41 -76.15 -22.31
C THR A 5 -44.16 -75.28 -23.55
N GLU A 6 -45.19 -75.04 -24.37
CA GLU A 6 -45.11 -74.12 -25.50
C GLU A 6 -45.10 -72.67 -25.04
N PHE A 7 -45.94 -72.32 -24.05
CA PHE A 7 -45.94 -70.99 -23.44
C PHE A 7 -44.61 -70.67 -22.76
N GLU A 8 -44.03 -71.62 -22.03
CA GLU A 8 -42.71 -71.46 -21.41
C GLU A 8 -41.62 -71.20 -22.46
N ARG A 9 -41.57 -71.99 -23.56
CA ARG A 9 -40.62 -71.76 -24.65
C ARG A 9 -40.78 -70.37 -25.29
N ARG A 10 -42.03 -69.92 -25.48
CA ARG A 10 -42.33 -68.60 -26.06
C ARG A 10 -41.97 -67.46 -25.11
N ILE A 11 -42.19 -67.62 -23.81
CA ILE A 11 -41.81 -66.63 -22.80
C ILE A 11 -40.29 -66.52 -22.71
N THR A 12 -39.57 -67.63 -22.65
CA THR A 12 -38.09 -67.61 -22.63
C THR A 12 -37.52 -66.94 -23.88
N ALA A 13 -38.03 -67.28 -25.08
CA ALA A 13 -37.62 -66.62 -26.32
C ALA A 13 -37.97 -65.12 -26.35
N ALA A 14 -39.11 -64.72 -25.77
CA ALA A 14 -39.49 -63.32 -25.65
C ALA A 14 -38.57 -62.57 -24.67
N LEU A 15 -38.23 -63.17 -23.54
CA LEU A 15 -37.32 -62.60 -22.53
C LEU A 15 -35.90 -62.47 -23.07
N GLU A 16 -35.40 -63.47 -23.82
CA GLU A 16 -34.09 -63.37 -24.50
C GLU A 16 -34.09 -62.26 -25.56
N ARG A 17 -35.16 -62.13 -26.35
CA ARG A 17 -35.31 -61.05 -27.33
C ARG A 17 -35.39 -59.67 -26.67
N ILE A 18 -36.06 -59.56 -25.52
CA ILE A 18 -36.10 -58.33 -24.72
C ILE A 18 -34.71 -58.05 -24.13
N GLY A 19 -33.99 -59.05 -23.61
CA GLY A 19 -32.63 -58.89 -23.10
C GLY A 19 -31.65 -58.42 -24.18
N LEU A 20 -31.74 -58.99 -25.39
CA LEU A 20 -30.96 -58.55 -26.55
C LEU A 20 -31.36 -57.14 -27.01
N GLY A 21 -32.65 -56.82 -27.00
CA GLY A 21 -33.17 -55.48 -27.33
C GLY A 21 -32.74 -54.41 -26.33
N LEU A 22 -32.76 -54.72 -25.03
CA LEU A 22 -32.30 -53.83 -23.96
C LEU A 22 -30.79 -53.60 -24.03
N GLY A 23 -29.99 -54.64 -24.27
CA GLY A 23 -28.55 -54.48 -24.49
C GLY A 23 -28.20 -53.70 -25.75
N GLY A 24 -29.06 -53.73 -26.77
CA GLY A 24 -28.98 -52.88 -27.96
C GLY A 24 -29.31 -51.41 -27.66
N LEU A 25 -30.37 -51.16 -26.88
CA LEU A 25 -30.78 -49.81 -26.47
C LEU A 25 -29.74 -49.14 -25.57
N GLU A 26 -29.10 -49.88 -24.65
CA GLU A 26 -28.04 -49.36 -23.78
C GLU A 26 -26.77 -48.92 -24.55
N ARG A 27 -26.55 -49.52 -25.73
CA ARG A 27 -25.46 -49.17 -26.65
C ARG A 27 -25.80 -48.04 -27.62
N VAL A 28 -27.07 -47.69 -27.79
CA VAL A 28 -27.58 -46.74 -28.80
C VAL A 28 -28.34 -45.60 -28.10
N ASP A 29 -27.80 -45.10 -27.00
CA ASP A 29 -28.25 -43.82 -26.45
C ASP A 29 -27.35 -42.70 -27.04
N PRO A 30 -27.78 -42.03 -28.13
CA PRO A 30 -26.96 -41.03 -28.83
C PRO A 30 -26.74 -39.76 -28.01
N ASP A 31 -27.51 -39.55 -26.93
CA ASP A 31 -27.38 -38.42 -26.01
C ASP A 31 -26.53 -38.78 -24.76
N ARG A 32 -26.08 -40.05 -24.64
CA ARG A 32 -25.19 -40.46 -23.55
C ARG A 32 -23.79 -39.91 -23.85
N PRO A 33 -23.28 -38.97 -23.03
CA PRO A 33 -21.96 -38.41 -23.27
C PRO A 33 -20.90 -39.51 -23.17
N ASP A 34 -19.93 -39.48 -24.09
CA ASP A 34 -18.82 -40.43 -24.11
C ASP A 34 -18.08 -40.35 -22.76
N PRO A 35 -17.96 -41.46 -22.00
CA PRO A 35 -17.23 -41.47 -20.74
C PRO A 35 -15.81 -40.88 -20.85
N ALA A 36 -15.14 -41.05 -21.99
CA ALA A 36 -13.81 -40.48 -22.23
C ALA A 36 -13.86 -38.94 -22.34
N GLU A 37 -14.89 -38.39 -22.98
CA GLU A 37 -15.09 -36.94 -23.10
C GLU A 37 -15.44 -36.31 -21.75
N VAL A 38 -16.26 -36.99 -20.94
CA VAL A 38 -16.61 -36.54 -19.58
C VAL A 38 -15.38 -36.48 -18.68
N GLU A 39 -14.50 -37.47 -18.73
CA GLU A 39 -13.25 -37.44 -17.95
C GLU A 39 -12.29 -36.34 -18.44
N ALA A 40 -12.13 -36.16 -19.76
CA ALA A 40 -11.32 -35.07 -20.31
C ALA A 40 -11.84 -33.68 -19.90
N LEU A 41 -13.16 -33.47 -19.89
CA LEU A 41 -13.78 -32.22 -19.42
C LEU A 41 -13.59 -32.00 -17.92
N ARG A 42 -13.61 -33.07 -17.11
CA ARG A 42 -13.33 -32.99 -15.66
C ARG A 42 -11.88 -32.60 -15.39
N GLU A 43 -10.94 -33.20 -16.11
CA GLU A 43 -9.51 -32.85 -16.01
C GLU A 43 -9.26 -31.39 -16.42
N ALA A 44 -9.87 -30.95 -17.53
CA ALA A 44 -9.78 -29.55 -17.97
C ALA A 44 -10.38 -28.58 -16.95
N LEU A 45 -11.54 -28.90 -16.37
CA LEU A 45 -12.17 -28.10 -15.33
C LEU A 45 -11.31 -27.99 -14.07
N GLU A 46 -10.66 -29.09 -13.66
CA GLU A 46 -9.78 -29.09 -12.50
C GLU A 46 -8.51 -28.27 -12.75
N SER A 47 -7.93 -28.39 -13.95
CA SER A 47 -6.81 -27.55 -14.39
C SER A 47 -7.17 -26.06 -14.35
N GLU A 48 -8.32 -25.68 -14.91
CA GLU A 48 -8.80 -24.29 -14.90
C GLU A 48 -9.09 -23.79 -13.49
N ARG A 49 -9.68 -24.63 -12.62
CA ARG A 49 -9.90 -24.28 -11.20
C ARG A 49 -8.59 -24.03 -10.46
N SER A 50 -7.57 -24.87 -10.69
CA SER A 50 -6.23 -24.68 -10.12
C SER A 50 -5.58 -23.39 -10.62
N ALA A 51 -5.66 -23.11 -11.92
CA ALA A 51 -5.15 -21.88 -12.51
C ALA A 51 -5.87 -20.65 -11.94
N ASN A 52 -7.21 -20.70 -11.81
CA ASN A 52 -8.00 -19.62 -11.23
C ASN A 52 -7.64 -19.36 -9.76
N ALA A 53 -7.47 -20.42 -8.96
CA ALA A 53 -7.03 -20.30 -7.57
C ALA A 53 -5.65 -19.61 -7.46
N GLN A 54 -4.69 -20.02 -8.30
CA GLN A 54 -3.36 -19.39 -8.33
C GLN A 54 -3.43 -17.91 -8.75
N LEU A 55 -4.27 -17.57 -9.72
CA LEU A 55 -4.47 -16.18 -10.14
C LEU A 55 -5.11 -15.34 -9.05
N ASN A 56 -6.11 -15.87 -8.33
CA ASN A 56 -6.74 -15.17 -7.22
C ASN A 56 -5.75 -14.89 -6.08
N GLU A 57 -4.92 -15.87 -5.72
CA GLU A 57 -3.85 -15.68 -4.73
C GLU A 57 -2.83 -14.63 -5.19
N ARG A 58 -2.43 -14.65 -6.47
CA ARG A 58 -1.54 -13.61 -7.03
C ARG A 58 -2.16 -12.23 -6.99
N VAL A 59 -3.44 -12.10 -7.36
CA VAL A 59 -4.16 -10.82 -7.31
C VAL A 59 -4.26 -10.32 -5.87
N LYS A 60 -4.56 -11.20 -4.91
CA LYS A 60 -4.60 -10.85 -3.49
C LYS A 60 -3.24 -10.36 -3.00
N ALA A 61 -2.16 -11.09 -3.29
CA ALA A 61 -0.81 -10.69 -2.91
C ALA A 61 -0.39 -9.36 -3.56
N ILE A 62 -0.79 -9.10 -4.81
CA ILE A 62 -0.53 -7.81 -5.48
C ILE A 62 -1.31 -6.69 -4.78
N ARG A 63 -2.60 -6.89 -4.46
CA ARG A 63 -3.42 -5.91 -3.75
C ARG A 63 -2.84 -5.56 -2.39
N GLU A 64 -2.47 -6.56 -1.59
CA GLU A 64 -1.85 -6.33 -0.27
C GLU A 64 -0.55 -5.53 -0.38
N ARG A 65 0.29 -5.83 -1.39
CA ARG A 65 1.52 -5.07 -1.66
C ARG A 65 1.23 -3.64 -2.09
N GLN A 66 0.22 -3.44 -2.95
CA GLN A 66 -0.18 -2.13 -3.42
C GLN A 66 -0.76 -1.28 -2.28
N GLU A 67 -1.66 -1.84 -1.46
CA GLU A 67 -2.21 -1.17 -0.28
C GLU A 67 -1.09 -0.76 0.69
N THR A 68 -0.14 -1.66 0.94
CA THR A 68 1.03 -1.34 1.78
C THR A 68 1.89 -0.23 1.17
N GLN A 69 2.09 -0.24 -0.15
CA GLN A 69 2.87 0.78 -0.84
C GLN A 69 2.17 2.14 -0.83
N VAL A 70 0.86 2.18 -1.09
CA VAL A 70 0.03 3.39 -1.04
C VAL A 70 0.06 3.97 0.37
N ALA A 71 -0.21 3.17 1.40
CA ALA A 71 -0.16 3.64 2.80
C ALA A 71 1.23 4.16 3.24
N ARG A 72 2.31 3.67 2.62
CA ARG A 72 3.67 4.21 2.85
C ARG A 72 3.90 5.52 2.12
N LEU A 73 3.42 5.65 0.88
CA LEU A 73 3.54 6.87 0.10
C LEU A 73 2.69 7.99 0.70
N ASP A 74 1.46 7.69 1.15
CA ASP A 74 0.58 8.64 1.81
C ASP A 74 1.21 9.18 3.10
N ARG A 75 1.80 8.30 3.94
CA ARG A 75 2.53 8.73 5.13
C ARG A 75 3.69 9.66 4.80
N ARG A 76 4.51 9.31 3.79
CA ARG A 76 5.62 10.18 3.36
C ARG A 76 5.14 11.52 2.81
N ALA A 77 4.02 11.52 2.09
CA ALA A 77 3.43 12.76 1.58
C ALA A 77 2.99 13.66 2.75
N HIS A 78 2.30 13.11 3.75
CA HIS A 78 1.92 13.84 4.96
C HIS A 78 3.14 14.38 5.71
N GLU A 79 4.17 13.57 5.95
CA GLU A 79 5.41 13.99 6.60
C GLU A 79 6.11 15.13 5.84
N MET A 80 6.15 15.06 4.50
CA MET A 80 6.72 16.13 3.68
C MET A 80 5.89 17.42 3.73
N THR A 81 4.57 17.32 3.76
CA THR A 81 3.68 18.48 3.92
C THR A 81 3.89 19.16 5.27
N GLU A 82 3.92 18.41 6.37
CA GLU A 82 4.18 18.96 7.71
C GLU A 82 5.56 19.62 7.80
N ARG A 83 6.59 19.01 7.20
CA ARG A 83 7.94 19.60 7.11
C ARG A 83 7.92 20.92 6.32
N ALA A 84 7.18 20.96 5.20
CA ALA A 84 7.06 22.18 4.39
C ALA A 84 6.37 23.32 5.17
N GLU A 85 5.27 23.03 5.86
CA GLU A 85 4.57 24.01 6.70
C GLU A 85 5.47 24.54 7.83
N SER A 86 6.26 23.67 8.47
CA SER A 86 7.23 24.08 9.49
C SER A 86 8.31 25.02 8.93
N LEU A 87 8.85 24.69 7.74
CA LEU A 87 9.87 25.51 7.08
C LEU A 87 9.30 26.86 6.64
N GLU A 88 8.07 26.91 6.13
CA GLU A 88 7.39 28.16 5.80
C GLU A 88 7.24 29.05 7.03
N ALA A 89 6.83 28.49 8.16
CA ALA A 89 6.74 29.23 9.43
C ALA A 89 8.11 29.72 9.94
N GLU A 90 9.19 28.97 9.69
CA GLU A 90 10.55 29.39 10.02
C GLU A 90 11.03 30.53 9.10
N VAL A 91 10.76 30.46 7.80
CA VAL A 91 11.07 31.53 6.85
C VAL A 91 10.36 32.83 7.22
N GLU A 92 9.09 32.78 7.60
CA GLU A 92 8.35 33.96 8.04
C GLU A 92 8.91 34.54 9.35
N ARG A 93 9.30 33.69 10.31
CA ARG A 93 9.99 34.12 11.54
C ARG A 93 11.32 34.81 11.21
N LEU A 94 12.15 34.24 10.34
CA LEU A 94 13.42 34.84 9.94
C LEU A 94 13.22 36.17 9.21
N ARG A 95 12.18 36.29 8.37
CA ARG A 95 11.80 37.56 7.72
C ARG A 95 11.44 38.63 8.74
N ALA A 96 10.62 38.29 9.74
CA ALA A 96 10.23 39.21 10.80
C ALA A 96 11.45 39.67 11.64
N VAL A 97 12.33 38.74 12.02
CA VAL A 97 13.56 39.04 12.77
C VAL A 97 14.49 39.95 11.95
N ASN A 98 14.69 39.66 10.65
CA ASN A 98 15.49 40.51 9.77
C ASN A 98 14.90 41.90 9.60
N ALA A 99 13.58 42.03 9.49
CA ALA A 99 12.91 43.32 9.42
C ALA A 99 13.16 44.13 10.71
N ARG A 100 13.02 43.48 11.87
CA ARG A 100 13.29 44.10 13.17
C ARG A 100 14.74 44.54 13.32
N LEU A 101 15.70 43.70 12.90
CA LEU A 101 17.13 44.02 12.93
C LEU A 101 17.49 45.22 12.04
N ARG A 102 16.85 45.33 10.86
CA ARG A 102 17.02 46.48 9.96
C ARG A 102 16.47 47.76 10.59
N GLU A 103 15.30 47.68 11.22
CA GLU A 103 14.68 48.80 11.93
C GLU A 103 15.56 49.27 13.09
N THR A 104 16.02 48.38 13.96
CA THR A 104 16.91 48.73 15.08
C THR A 104 18.24 49.29 14.58
N SER A 105 18.82 48.72 13.52
CA SER A 105 20.05 49.24 12.91
C SER A 105 19.85 50.64 12.32
N ALA A 106 18.68 50.93 11.74
CA ALA A 106 18.36 52.27 11.24
C ALA A 106 18.20 53.27 12.40
N ALA A 107 17.49 52.90 13.46
CA ALA A 107 17.31 53.71 14.65
C ALA A 107 18.66 54.04 15.33
N LEU A 108 19.54 53.05 15.49
CA LEU A 108 20.89 53.26 16.02
C LEU A 108 21.73 54.19 15.15
N ARG A 109 21.66 54.06 13.82
CA ARG A 109 22.38 54.97 12.91
C ARG A 109 21.84 56.40 13.00
N ALA A 110 20.53 56.58 13.14
CA ALA A 110 19.92 57.89 13.32
C ALA A 110 20.35 58.53 14.66
N ALA A 111 20.25 57.79 15.76
CA ALA A 111 20.68 58.24 17.09
C ALA A 111 22.18 58.62 17.12
N ASN A 112 23.04 57.80 16.50
CA ASN A 112 24.47 58.11 16.37
C ASN A 112 24.73 59.36 15.51
N ALA A 113 23.98 59.56 14.42
CA ALA A 113 24.12 60.73 13.56
C ALA A 113 23.72 62.03 14.26
N GLU A 114 22.78 61.96 15.20
CA GLU A 114 22.35 63.09 16.04
C GLU A 114 23.31 63.36 17.22
N GLY A 115 24.34 62.53 17.41
CA GLY A 115 25.25 62.60 18.56
C GLY A 115 24.56 62.25 19.90
N LEU A 116 23.34 61.71 19.82
CA LEU A 116 22.49 61.29 20.93
C LEU A 116 22.68 59.79 21.14
N GLY A 117 23.87 59.37 21.59
CA GLY A 117 24.10 57.98 21.99
C GLY A 117 23.18 57.61 23.15
N ASP A 118 21.97 57.12 22.82
CA ASP A 118 20.94 56.74 23.78
C ASP A 118 21.19 55.30 24.25
N PRO A 119 21.54 55.08 25.53
CA PRO A 119 21.73 53.75 26.10
C PRO A 119 20.52 52.84 25.90
N ALA A 120 19.29 53.38 25.91
CA ALA A 120 18.08 52.59 25.71
C ALA A 120 17.96 52.06 24.28
N ALA A 121 18.46 52.78 23.28
CA ALA A 121 18.49 52.33 21.89
C ALA A 121 19.52 51.20 21.68
N ILE A 122 20.67 51.28 22.37
CA ILE A 122 21.69 50.24 22.39
C ILE A 122 21.16 48.98 23.06
N ASP A 123 20.51 49.11 24.22
CA ASP A 123 19.89 47.99 24.94
C ASP A 123 18.79 47.31 24.10
N ALA A 124 17.96 48.11 23.40
CA ALA A 124 16.92 47.58 22.51
C ALA A 124 17.51 46.83 21.30
N ALA A 125 18.62 47.29 20.75
CA ALA A 125 19.32 46.62 19.66
C ALA A 125 20.00 45.33 20.12
N MET A 126 20.67 45.35 21.28
CA MET A 126 21.25 44.14 21.89
C MET A 126 20.18 43.10 22.22
N ALA A 127 19.02 43.52 22.73
CA ALA A 127 17.90 42.62 23.00
C ALA A 127 17.34 42.00 21.71
N ALA A 128 17.25 42.77 20.62
CA ALA A 128 16.84 42.26 19.32
C ALA A 128 17.86 41.25 18.72
N GLU A 129 19.15 41.50 18.92
CA GLU A 129 20.22 40.60 18.48
C GLU A 129 20.24 39.30 19.28
N LEU A 130 20.06 39.36 20.61
CA LEU A 130 19.87 38.19 21.47
C LEU A 130 18.66 37.35 21.03
N ALA A 131 17.51 37.98 20.82
CA ALA A 131 16.31 37.29 20.34
C ALA A 131 16.54 36.63 18.97
N SER A 132 17.28 37.30 18.07
CA SER A 132 17.66 36.74 16.77
C SER A 132 18.56 35.51 16.93
N LEU A 133 19.57 35.57 17.80
CA LEU A 133 20.50 34.45 18.05
C LEU A 133 19.78 33.26 18.70
N GLU A 134 18.83 33.51 19.59
CA GLU A 134 18.01 32.47 20.21
C GLU A 134 17.13 31.74 19.19
N VAL A 135 16.47 32.49 18.30
CA VAL A 135 15.68 31.90 17.21
C VAL A 135 16.56 31.07 16.27
N LEU A 136 17.74 31.58 15.91
CA LEU A 136 18.68 30.87 15.03
C LEU A 136 19.18 29.58 15.69
N ARG A 137 19.57 29.63 16.96
CA ARG A 137 19.95 28.44 17.73
C ARG A 137 18.83 27.41 17.89
N ALA A 138 17.58 27.87 18.02
CA ALA A 138 16.44 26.97 18.09
C ALA A 138 16.21 26.25 16.76
N GLY A 139 16.36 26.95 15.63
CA GLY A 139 16.34 26.37 14.28
C GLY A 139 17.45 25.35 14.07
N ASP A 140 18.70 25.73 14.36
CA ASP A 140 19.87 24.83 14.27
C ASP A 140 19.65 23.55 15.09
N ARG A 141 19.09 23.68 16.30
CA ARG A 141 18.81 22.52 17.15
C ARG A 141 17.71 21.63 16.57
N ALA A 142 16.64 22.21 16.03
CA ALA A 142 15.56 21.46 15.40
C ALA A 142 16.06 20.70 14.15
N GLU A 143 16.91 21.32 13.34
CA GLU A 143 17.56 20.68 12.20
C GLU A 143 18.45 19.51 12.64
N LEU A 144 19.29 19.72 13.67
CA LEU A 144 20.13 18.65 14.23
C LEU A 144 19.31 17.50 14.81
N GLU A 145 18.21 17.78 15.51
CA GLU A 145 17.30 16.75 16.04
C GLU A 145 16.64 15.96 14.91
N ALA A 146 16.26 16.61 13.80
CA ALA A 146 15.73 15.95 12.61
C ALA A 146 16.79 15.07 11.92
N ILE A 147 18.02 15.56 11.75
CA ILE A 147 19.14 14.78 11.21
C ILE A 147 19.41 13.55 12.09
N ILE A 148 19.43 13.72 13.42
CA ILE A 148 19.62 12.60 14.36
C ILE A 148 18.47 11.59 14.23
N ALA A 149 17.23 12.04 14.06
CA ALA A 149 16.08 11.16 13.87
C ALA A 149 16.18 10.36 12.56
N ASP A 150 16.66 10.98 11.48
CA ASP A 150 16.87 10.33 10.19
C ASP A 150 18.06 9.34 10.23
N LEU A 151 19.13 9.64 10.99
CA LEU A 151 20.33 8.79 11.11
C LEU A 151 20.17 7.62 12.09
N ARG A 152 19.34 7.75 13.14
CA ARG A 152 19.16 6.72 14.19
C ARG A 152 18.76 5.35 13.63
N PRO A 153 17.79 5.22 12.70
CA PRO A 153 17.44 3.93 12.10
C PRO A 153 18.61 3.28 11.34
N LEU A 154 19.52 4.07 10.74
CA LEU A 154 20.69 3.56 10.02
C LEU A 154 21.76 3.03 10.99
N ALA A 155 21.94 3.69 12.14
CA ALA A 155 22.84 3.23 13.19
C ALA A 155 22.33 1.95 13.88
N GLU A 156 21.03 1.86 14.14
CA GLU A 156 20.40 0.68 14.76
C GLU A 156 20.26 -0.49 13.78
N GLY A 157 19.97 -0.24 12.51
CA GLY A 157 19.94 -1.26 11.46
C GLY A 157 21.33 -1.84 11.11
N GLY A 158 22.41 -1.07 11.30
CA GLY A 158 23.79 -1.53 11.13
C GLY A 158 24.27 -2.50 12.22
N ALA A 159 23.67 -2.45 13.41
CA ALA A 159 24.01 -3.34 14.53
C ALA A 159 23.43 -4.75 14.39
N SER A 160 22.48 -4.98 13.47
CA SER A 160 21.90 -6.29 13.22
C SER A 160 22.67 -7.12 12.16
N HIS A 161 23.80 -6.60 11.65
CA HIS A 161 24.62 -7.23 10.61
C HIS A 161 26.11 -7.40 10.99
N ALA A 162 26.45 -7.32 12.28
CA ALA A 162 27.76 -7.72 12.83
C ALA A 162 27.56 -8.85 13.85
#